data_AF-A0A3S5CM46-F1
#
_entry.id   AF-A0A3S5CM46-F1
#
_cell.length_a   1.000
_cell.length_b   1.000
_cell.length_c   1.000
_cell.angle_alpha   90.00
_cell.angle_beta   90.00
_cell.angle_gamma   90.00
#
_symmetry.space_group_name_H-M   'P 1'
#
loop_
_entity.id
_entity.type
_entity.pdbx_description
1 polymer ?
#
loop_
_entity_poly.entity_id
_entity_poly.type
_entity_poly.pdbx_seq_one_letter_code
_entity_poly.pdbx_strand_id
1 'polypeptide(L)'
;MGGENSENGGLVARSAGWSIAALVRAVRLVRSPRPIHPTGVLLGGTLDPILQRTVRSGIDWIDGPRRLEVGGRLSRGIGTPVPMPDVWGLALRLRDGSDDTGGGLGDILVSSVGNLGVPWRFVPVPRLSPHGARFTTVMPYRSPDGPVLVGARTLAGAPASASARGIAIELARTPWVMELMWATPTGRWRPFATVSLATARMGEDDPAHAADARVDSPDVRFDPVLSPPPGAQTYGWTRALREPAYRVARRG
;
A
#
# COMPACT_ATOMS: atom_id res chain seq x y z
N MET A 1 6.12 -38.41 12.95
CA MET A 1 7.16 -38.09 11.94
C MET A 1 6.72 -36.86 11.17
N GLY A 2 7.42 -35.73 11.31
CA GLY A 2 7.05 -34.47 10.63
C GLY A 2 7.89 -33.25 11.05
N GLY A 3 9.16 -33.47 11.41
CA GLY A 3 10.03 -32.46 12.03
C GLY A 3 10.97 -31.71 11.08
N GLU A 4 11.00 -32.00 9.78
CA GLU A 4 12.06 -31.50 8.88
C GLU A 4 11.70 -30.27 8.03
N ASN A 5 10.48 -29.72 8.12
CA ASN A 5 10.03 -28.61 7.26
C ASN A 5 10.23 -27.19 7.83
N SER A 6 10.58 -27.02 9.11
CA SER A 6 10.72 -25.69 9.73
C SER A 6 12.12 -25.05 9.53
N GLU A 7 13.18 -25.87 9.49
CA GLU A 7 14.57 -25.38 9.42
C GLU A 7 14.93 -24.83 8.03
N ASN A 8 14.47 -25.48 6.96
CA ASN A 8 14.68 -25.04 5.58
C ASN A 8 13.95 -23.72 5.26
N GLY A 9 12.75 -23.51 5.82
CA GLY A 9 12.03 -22.24 5.71
C GLY A 9 12.75 -21.09 6.41
N GLY A 10 13.42 -21.37 7.54
CA GLY A 10 14.23 -20.40 8.28
C GLY A 10 15.49 -19.97 7.53
N LEU A 11 16.18 -20.91 6.87
CA LEU A 11 17.37 -20.62 6.06
C LEU A 11 17.05 -19.81 4.81
N VAL A 12 16.00 -20.17 4.06
CA VAL A 12 15.55 -19.41 2.88
C VAL A 12 15.09 -18.00 3.28
N ALA A 13 14.39 -17.86 4.41
CA ALA A 13 13.98 -16.56 4.94
C ALA A 13 15.19 -15.70 5.37
N ARG A 14 16.25 -16.29 5.92
CA ARG A 14 17.49 -15.59 6.29
C ARG A 14 18.24 -15.13 5.05
N SER A 15 18.40 -15.99 4.03
CA SER A 15 19.04 -15.64 2.76
C SER A 15 18.29 -14.52 2.03
N ALA A 16 16.96 -14.60 1.99
CA ALA A 16 16.12 -13.52 1.47
C ALA A 16 16.28 -12.22 2.29
N GLY A 17 16.37 -12.33 3.62
CA GLY A 17 16.64 -11.21 4.52
C GLY A 17 17.99 -10.53 4.26
N TRP A 18 19.04 -11.29 4.00
CA TRP A 18 20.37 -10.77 3.63
C TRP A 18 20.36 -10.07 2.27
N SER A 19 19.68 -10.64 1.27
CA SER A 19 19.52 -10.01 -0.05
C SER A 19 18.74 -8.70 0.04
N ILE A 20 17.71 -8.63 0.87
CA ILE A 20 16.96 -7.40 1.15
C ILE A 20 17.82 -6.39 1.89
N ALA A 21 18.62 -6.82 2.87
CA ALA A 21 19.55 -5.93 3.57
C ALA A 21 20.61 -5.35 2.62
N ALA A 22 21.15 -6.17 1.71
CA ALA A 22 22.08 -5.74 0.68
C ALA A 22 21.43 -4.76 -0.31
N LEU A 23 20.19 -5.03 -0.75
CA LEU A 23 19.42 -4.12 -1.60
C LEU A 23 19.13 -2.79 -0.89
N VAL A 24 18.72 -2.82 0.38
CA VAL A 24 18.50 -1.61 1.20
C VAL A 24 19.80 -0.81 1.35
N ARG A 25 20.94 -1.48 1.52
CA ARG A 25 22.25 -0.84 1.61
C ARG A 25 22.69 -0.24 0.28
N ALA A 26 22.44 -0.92 -0.85
CA ALA A 26 22.68 -0.40 -2.19
C ALA A 26 21.78 0.80 -2.51
N VAL A 27 20.49 0.75 -2.15
CA VAL A 27 19.55 1.87 -2.25
C VAL A 27 20.05 3.08 -1.44
N ARG A 28 20.62 2.88 -0.26
CA ARG A 28 21.23 3.97 0.54
C ARG A 28 22.41 4.66 -0.16
N LEU A 29 23.17 3.94 -0.98
CA LEU A 29 24.28 4.52 -1.74
C LEU A 29 23.78 5.43 -2.89
N VAL A 30 22.57 5.18 -3.38
CA VAL A 30 21.91 5.98 -4.43
C VAL A 30 21.03 7.09 -3.82
N ARG A 31 20.63 6.97 -2.55
CA ARG A 31 19.90 8.01 -1.81
C ARG A 31 20.81 9.22 -1.59
N SER A 32 20.38 10.36 -2.10
CA SER A 32 21.07 11.64 -1.94
C SER A 32 21.18 12.02 -0.45
N PRO A 33 22.30 12.59 0.03
CA PRO A 33 22.54 12.92 1.45
C PRO A 33 21.72 14.12 1.97
N ARG A 34 20.75 14.62 1.21
CA ARG A 34 19.86 15.68 1.68
C ARG A 34 18.72 15.07 2.51
N PRO A 35 18.34 15.65 3.66
CA PRO A 35 17.12 15.27 4.35
C PRO A 35 15.94 15.73 3.47
N ILE A 36 15.52 14.89 2.54
CA ILE A 36 14.31 15.12 1.76
C ILE A 36 13.22 14.32 2.47
N HIS A 37 12.33 15.03 3.17
CA HIS A 37 11.13 14.44 3.77
C HIS A 37 10.51 13.46 2.76
N PRO A 38 10.29 12.17 3.10
CA PRO A 38 9.70 11.22 2.18
C PRO A 38 8.29 11.70 1.82
N THR A 39 8.20 12.40 0.70
CA THR A 39 7.11 13.29 0.31
C THR A 39 5.91 12.44 -0.09
N GLY A 40 5.06 12.10 0.89
CA GLY A 40 3.79 11.45 0.66
C GLY A 40 2.69 12.48 0.43
N VAL A 41 1.69 12.18 -0.39
CA VAL A 41 0.46 12.97 -0.50
C VAL A 41 -0.61 12.28 0.32
N LEU A 42 -1.21 13.01 1.26
CA LEU A 42 -2.35 12.52 2.04
C LEU A 42 -3.62 12.57 1.22
N LEU A 43 -4.35 11.47 1.25
CA LEU A 43 -5.57 11.24 0.49
C LEU A 43 -6.75 10.99 1.43
N GLY A 44 -7.94 11.32 0.97
CA GLY A 44 -9.19 10.95 1.61
C GLY A 44 -10.20 10.51 0.56
N GLY A 45 -11.15 9.67 0.95
CA GLY A 45 -12.27 9.31 0.11
C GLY A 45 -13.01 8.08 0.62
N THR A 46 -13.68 7.38 -0.28
CA THR A 46 -14.64 6.32 0.07
C THR A 46 -14.32 5.02 -0.64
N LEU A 47 -14.64 3.91 0.03
CA LEU A 47 -14.66 2.58 -0.54
C LEU A 47 -16.10 2.09 -0.63
N ASP A 48 -16.52 1.77 -1.84
CA ASP A 48 -17.84 1.23 -2.16
C ASP A 48 -17.74 -0.26 -2.51
N PRO A 49 -18.47 -1.14 -1.80
CA PRO A 49 -18.36 -2.58 -2.00
C PRO A 49 -19.09 -3.05 -3.26
N ILE A 50 -18.56 -4.09 -3.89
CA ILE A 50 -19.28 -4.82 -4.94
C ILE A 50 -20.18 -5.87 -4.27
N LEU A 51 -21.49 -5.71 -4.39
CA LEU A 51 -22.48 -6.53 -3.67
C LEU A 51 -22.65 -7.94 -4.26
N GLN A 52 -22.57 -8.08 -5.58
CA GLN A 52 -22.81 -9.34 -6.27
C GLN A 52 -21.52 -10.14 -6.41
N ARG A 53 -21.26 -11.04 -5.45
CA ARG A 53 -20.05 -11.87 -5.41
C ARG A 53 -20.39 -13.34 -5.20
N THR A 54 -19.71 -14.20 -5.95
CA THR A 54 -19.96 -15.66 -5.95
C THR A 54 -18.86 -16.45 -5.24
N VAL A 55 -17.73 -15.82 -4.91
CA VAL A 55 -16.57 -16.49 -4.29
C VAL A 55 -16.05 -15.64 -3.14
N ARG A 56 -15.77 -16.29 -2.02
CA ARG A 56 -15.21 -15.70 -0.81
C ARG A 56 -13.69 -15.78 -0.78
N SER A 57 -13.07 -14.81 -0.12
CA SER A 57 -11.61 -14.73 0.10
C SER A 57 -11.17 -15.39 1.41
N GLY A 58 -12.09 -15.56 2.36
CA GLY A 58 -11.81 -15.95 3.74
C GLY A 58 -11.37 -14.79 4.63
N ILE A 59 -11.42 -13.54 4.13
CA ILE A 59 -11.06 -12.34 4.90
C ILE A 59 -12.31 -11.49 5.11
N ASP A 60 -12.67 -11.24 6.38
CA ASP A 60 -13.94 -10.61 6.77
C ASP A 60 -14.18 -9.24 6.14
N TRP A 61 -13.17 -8.36 6.09
CA TRP A 61 -13.37 -7.02 5.51
C TRP A 61 -13.55 -7.05 3.98
N ILE A 62 -12.98 -8.07 3.32
CA ILE A 62 -13.22 -8.31 1.90
C ILE A 62 -14.62 -8.90 1.77
N ASP A 63 -14.94 -9.96 2.51
CA ASP A 63 -16.15 -10.77 2.34
C ASP A 63 -17.43 -10.16 2.94
N GLY A 64 -17.31 -9.18 3.84
CA GLY A 64 -18.42 -8.43 4.45
C GLY A 64 -18.63 -7.07 3.77
N PRO A 65 -19.43 -6.99 2.69
CA PRO A 65 -19.52 -5.79 1.87
C PRO A 65 -20.19 -4.66 2.65
N ARG A 66 -19.44 -3.57 2.87
CA ARG A 66 -19.97 -2.33 3.44
C ARG A 66 -19.22 -1.13 2.88
N ARG A 67 -19.90 0.02 2.84
CA ARG A 67 -19.25 1.29 2.50
C ARG A 67 -18.33 1.69 3.65
N LEU A 68 -17.13 2.16 3.33
CA LEU A 68 -16.13 2.59 4.31
C LEU A 68 -15.58 3.96 3.93
N GLU A 69 -15.24 4.74 4.95
CA GLU A 69 -14.38 5.91 4.78
C GLU A 69 -12.92 5.44 4.70
N VAL A 70 -12.11 6.13 3.89
CA VAL A 70 -10.72 5.76 3.64
C VAL A 70 -9.83 6.99 3.76
N GLY A 71 -8.88 6.92 4.70
CA GLY A 71 -7.70 7.77 4.67
C GLY A 71 -6.62 7.10 3.84
N GLY A 72 -5.82 7.84 3.10
CA GLY A 72 -4.78 7.27 2.26
C GLY A 72 -3.50 8.07 2.25
N ARG A 73 -2.43 7.43 1.78
CA ARG A 73 -1.14 8.08 1.56
C ARG A 73 -0.46 7.47 0.35
N LEU A 74 -0.22 8.29 -0.67
CA LEU A 74 0.54 7.92 -1.84
C LEU A 74 1.97 8.41 -1.69
N SER A 75 2.96 7.54 -1.89
CA SER A 75 4.36 7.87 -1.61
C SER A 75 5.34 7.12 -2.52
N ARG A 76 6.56 7.63 -2.57
CA ARG A 76 7.72 6.99 -3.23
C ARG A 76 8.49 6.14 -2.22
N GLY A 77 8.69 4.86 -2.53
CA GLY A 77 9.25 3.87 -1.60
C GLY A 77 10.77 3.92 -1.49
N ILE A 78 11.47 4.09 -2.61
CA ILE A 78 12.94 4.17 -2.66
C ILE A 78 13.39 5.59 -2.31
N GLY A 79 12.69 6.62 -2.79
CA GLY A 79 13.07 8.03 -2.59
C GLY A 79 14.12 8.48 -3.61
N THR A 80 14.02 8.00 -4.85
CA THR A 80 14.88 8.49 -5.95
C THR A 80 14.51 9.94 -6.30
N PRO A 81 15.44 10.76 -6.84
CA PRO A 81 15.16 12.13 -7.22
C PRO A 81 14.01 12.22 -8.25
N VAL A 82 13.16 13.24 -8.14
CA VAL A 82 12.15 13.54 -9.17
C VAL A 82 12.87 14.08 -10.42
N PRO A 83 12.57 13.62 -11.65
CA PRO A 83 11.46 12.74 -12.06
C PRO A 83 11.86 11.27 -12.30
N MET A 84 12.94 10.76 -11.69
CA MET A 84 13.37 9.36 -11.90
C MET A 84 12.29 8.34 -11.49
N PRO A 85 12.29 7.12 -12.04
CA PRO A 85 11.38 6.07 -11.61
C PRO A 85 11.56 5.69 -10.12
N ASP A 86 10.46 5.32 -9.48
CA ASP A 86 10.43 4.81 -8.10
C ASP A 86 9.34 3.75 -7.92
N VAL A 87 9.45 2.93 -6.89
CA VAL A 87 8.35 2.05 -6.47
C VAL A 87 7.32 2.91 -5.74
N TRP A 88 6.10 2.95 -6.26
CA TRP A 88 5.01 3.72 -5.66
C TRP A 88 4.29 2.88 -4.62
N GLY A 89 4.16 3.42 -3.41
CA GLY A 89 3.39 2.82 -2.33
C GLY A 89 2.09 3.60 -2.11
N LEU A 90 0.97 2.88 -2.03
CA LEU A 90 -0.32 3.41 -1.60
C LEU A 90 -0.72 2.71 -0.30
N ALA A 91 -0.83 3.48 0.78
CA ALA A 91 -1.39 3.03 2.04
C ALA A 91 -2.84 3.52 2.15
N LEU A 92 -3.74 2.65 2.61
CA LEU A 92 -5.15 2.95 2.84
C LEU A 92 -5.49 2.54 4.27
N ARG A 93 -6.08 3.45 5.05
CA ARG A 93 -6.65 3.20 6.37
C ARG A 93 -8.17 3.15 6.22
N LEU A 94 -8.73 1.98 6.46
CA LEU A 94 -10.16 1.77 6.46
C LEU A 94 -10.76 2.30 7.76
N ARG A 95 -11.89 2.99 7.68
CA ARG A 95 -12.65 3.49 8.84
C ARG A 95 -14.12 3.16 8.65
N ASP A 96 -14.76 2.76 9.73
CA ASP A 96 -16.22 2.71 9.75
C ASP A 96 -16.75 4.13 9.96
N GLY A 97 -17.69 4.56 9.12
CA GLY A 97 -18.31 5.88 9.24
C GLY A 97 -19.19 6.02 10.48
N SER A 98 -19.52 4.91 11.15
CA SER A 98 -20.32 4.87 12.38
C SER A 98 -19.49 4.87 13.67
N ASP A 99 -18.16 4.81 13.58
CA ASP A 99 -17.28 4.69 14.75
C ASP A 99 -16.62 6.03 15.12
N ASP A 100 -17.19 6.70 16.12
CA ASP A 100 -16.74 7.98 16.67
C ASP A 100 -15.43 7.87 17.48
N THR A 101 -14.94 6.65 17.75
CA THR A 101 -13.70 6.46 18.53
C THR A 101 -12.42 6.81 17.75
N GLY A 102 -12.53 7.15 16.46
CA GLY A 102 -11.40 7.55 15.62
C GLY A 102 -10.43 6.41 15.26
N GLY A 103 -10.69 5.19 15.75
CA GLY A 103 -9.92 3.99 15.42
C GLY A 103 -10.15 3.53 13.98
N GLY A 104 -9.07 3.31 13.23
CA GLY A 104 -9.18 2.67 11.92
C GLY A 104 -9.51 1.19 12.07
N LEU A 105 -10.35 0.65 11.18
CA LEU A 105 -10.61 -0.79 11.04
C LEU A 105 -9.32 -1.56 10.69
N GLY A 106 -8.41 -0.90 9.98
CA GLY A 106 -7.07 -1.40 9.68
C GLY A 106 -6.47 -0.77 8.44
N ASP A 107 -5.20 -1.07 8.21
CA ASP A 107 -4.37 -0.51 7.16
C ASP A 107 -4.06 -1.56 6.08
N ILE A 108 -4.13 -1.13 4.82
CA ILE A 108 -3.73 -1.90 3.65
C ILE A 108 -2.60 -1.15 2.96
N LEU A 109 -1.49 -1.84 2.71
CA LEU A 109 -0.38 -1.27 1.94
C LEU A 109 -0.21 -2.06 0.66
N VAL A 110 -0.28 -1.35 -0.46
CA VAL A 110 0.01 -1.89 -1.78
C VAL A 110 1.15 -1.14 -2.44
N SER A 111 1.92 -1.83 -3.28
CA SER A 111 3.08 -1.27 -3.99
C SER A 111 2.98 -1.53 -5.49
N SER A 112 3.55 -0.63 -6.29
CA SER A 112 3.55 -0.74 -7.74
C SER A 112 4.31 -2.00 -8.19
N VAL A 113 3.67 -2.79 -9.04
CA VAL A 113 4.21 -4.04 -9.58
C VAL A 113 4.24 -4.02 -11.11
N GLY A 114 4.95 -4.99 -11.70
CA GLY A 114 5.05 -5.12 -13.15
C GLY A 114 3.68 -5.36 -13.79
N ASN A 115 2.95 -6.36 -13.30
CA ASN A 115 1.56 -6.61 -13.67
C ASN A 115 0.86 -7.47 -12.60
N LEU A 116 -0.41 -7.79 -12.82
CA LEU A 116 -1.23 -8.61 -11.93
C LEU A 116 -1.07 -10.13 -12.20
N GLY A 117 -0.29 -10.55 -13.17
CA GLY A 117 0.03 -11.97 -13.46
C GLY A 117 1.13 -12.53 -12.57
N VAL A 118 1.32 -13.85 -12.60
CA VAL A 118 2.47 -14.52 -11.97
C VAL A 118 3.66 -14.49 -12.95
N PRO A 119 4.91 -14.24 -12.49
CA PRO A 119 5.32 -13.94 -11.11
C PRO A 119 5.22 -12.44 -10.75
N TRP A 120 4.91 -11.58 -11.72
CA TRP A 120 5.04 -10.12 -11.60
C TRP A 120 4.19 -9.47 -10.50
N ARG A 121 3.10 -10.09 -10.05
CA ARG A 121 2.28 -9.62 -8.91
C ARG A 121 3.02 -9.62 -7.58
N PHE A 122 4.19 -10.26 -7.51
CA PHE A 122 5.10 -10.31 -6.36
C PHE A 122 6.35 -9.45 -6.54
N VAL A 123 6.51 -8.78 -7.69
CA VAL A 123 7.73 -8.05 -8.04
C VAL A 123 7.42 -6.56 -8.04
N PRO A 124 7.89 -5.79 -7.03
CA PRO A 124 7.84 -4.34 -7.07
C PRO A 124 8.60 -3.83 -8.29
N VAL A 125 7.99 -2.91 -9.03
CA VAL A 125 8.59 -2.34 -10.25
C VAL A 125 8.57 -0.82 -10.16
N PRO A 126 9.72 -0.15 -10.38
CA PRO A 126 9.78 1.30 -10.47
C PRO A 126 8.95 1.84 -11.64
N ARG A 127 8.24 2.95 -11.41
CA ARG A 127 7.47 3.69 -12.42
C ARG A 127 7.78 5.17 -12.30
N LEU A 128 7.69 5.90 -13.41
CA LEU A 128 7.83 7.36 -13.42
C LEU A 128 6.71 8.03 -12.61
N SER A 129 5.48 7.51 -12.71
CA SER A 129 4.31 8.01 -11.98
C SER A 129 3.34 6.87 -11.67
N PRO A 130 2.29 7.13 -10.85
CA PRO A 130 1.22 6.18 -10.58
C PRO A 130 0.36 5.84 -11.81
N HIS A 131 0.44 6.64 -12.87
CA HIS A 131 -0.33 6.44 -14.09
C HIS A 131 -0.05 5.07 -14.73
N GLY A 132 -1.11 4.28 -14.95
CA GLY A 132 -1.02 2.91 -15.49
C GLY A 132 -0.38 1.88 -14.55
N ALA A 133 -0.02 2.27 -13.32
CA ALA A 133 0.52 1.33 -12.34
C ALA A 133 -0.57 0.36 -11.86
N ARG A 134 -0.13 -0.87 -11.57
CA ARG A 134 -0.90 -1.87 -10.86
C ARG A 134 -0.28 -2.04 -9.50
N PHE A 135 -1.09 -2.22 -8.47
CA PHE A 135 -0.60 -2.32 -7.11
C PHE A 135 -0.99 -3.66 -6.50
N THR A 136 -0.13 -4.22 -5.66
CA THR A 136 -0.46 -5.40 -4.85
C THR A 136 0.14 -5.26 -3.45
N THR A 137 -0.37 -6.01 -2.49
CA THR A 137 0.27 -6.12 -1.16
C THR A 137 1.66 -6.73 -1.22
N VAL A 138 2.04 -7.35 -2.36
CA VAL A 138 3.24 -8.16 -2.63
C VAL A 138 3.35 -9.39 -1.72
N MET A 139 3.14 -9.22 -0.43
CA MET A 139 3.01 -10.25 0.56
C MET A 139 1.52 -10.58 0.77
N PRO A 140 1.14 -11.87 0.81
CA PRO A 140 -0.24 -12.24 1.08
C PRO A 140 -0.57 -12.06 2.56
N TYR A 141 -1.81 -11.69 2.83
CA TYR A 141 -2.46 -11.94 4.10
C TYR A 141 -2.73 -13.43 4.26
N ARG A 142 -2.83 -13.88 5.50
CA ARG A 142 -3.31 -15.22 5.86
C ARG A 142 -4.80 -15.13 6.14
N SER A 143 -5.58 -15.99 5.49
CA SER A 143 -6.98 -16.28 5.79
C SER A 143 -7.12 -17.74 6.25
N PRO A 144 -8.29 -18.16 6.79
CA PRO A 144 -8.58 -19.56 7.07
C PRO A 144 -8.47 -20.46 5.83
N ASP A 145 -8.79 -19.91 4.65
CA ASP A 145 -8.77 -20.62 3.37
C ASP A 145 -7.39 -20.54 2.67
N GLY A 146 -6.42 -19.85 3.27
CA GLY A 146 -5.04 -19.78 2.80
C GLY A 146 -4.56 -18.35 2.50
N PRO A 147 -3.48 -18.20 1.71
CA PRO A 147 -2.92 -16.89 1.40
C PRO A 147 -3.82 -16.08 0.46
N VAL A 148 -4.01 -14.79 0.77
CA VAL A 148 -4.78 -13.85 -0.03
C VAL A 148 -3.97 -12.59 -0.30
N LEU A 149 -3.81 -12.24 -1.57
CA LEU A 149 -3.28 -10.96 -2.00
C LEU A 149 -4.42 -9.97 -2.20
N VAL A 150 -4.16 -8.70 -1.88
CA VAL A 150 -5.00 -7.58 -2.30
C VAL A 150 -4.28 -6.84 -3.40
N GLY A 151 -5.02 -6.45 -4.42
CA GLY A 151 -4.53 -5.73 -5.59
C GLY A 151 -5.43 -4.55 -5.90
N ALA A 152 -4.86 -3.56 -6.57
CA ALA A 152 -5.59 -2.39 -7.04
C ALA A 152 -5.17 -2.03 -8.46
N ARG A 153 -6.15 -1.59 -9.26
CA ARG A 153 -5.91 -1.04 -10.61
C ARG A 153 -6.75 0.21 -10.82
N THR A 154 -6.19 1.17 -11.53
CA THR A 154 -6.90 2.38 -11.93
C THR A 154 -8.07 2.05 -12.84
N LEU A 155 -9.23 2.63 -12.53
CA LEU A 155 -10.36 2.78 -13.45
C LEU A 155 -10.33 4.15 -14.13
N ALA A 156 -10.06 5.22 -13.37
CA ALA A 156 -9.99 6.59 -13.89
C ALA A 156 -9.15 7.50 -12.98
N GLY A 157 -8.66 8.63 -13.52
CA GLY A 157 -8.09 9.72 -12.69
C GLY A 157 -6.74 9.43 -12.03
N ALA A 158 -5.94 8.48 -12.54
CA ALA A 158 -4.62 8.22 -11.97
C ALA A 158 -3.66 9.41 -12.17
N PRO A 159 -2.93 9.82 -11.12
CA PRO A 159 -1.94 10.89 -11.23
C PRO A 159 -0.85 10.56 -12.25
N ALA A 160 -0.52 11.53 -13.10
CA ALA A 160 0.54 11.46 -14.09
C ALA A 160 1.84 12.10 -13.59
N SER A 161 1.78 13.00 -12.61
CA SER A 161 2.99 13.61 -12.03
C SER A 161 3.82 12.63 -11.20
N ALA A 162 5.14 12.85 -11.24
CA ALA A 162 6.14 12.18 -10.39
C ALA A 162 6.44 12.95 -9.09
N SER A 163 5.96 14.19 -8.97
CA SER A 163 6.17 15.06 -7.81
C SER A 163 4.95 15.08 -6.89
N ALA A 164 5.17 15.15 -5.58
CA ALA A 164 4.08 15.16 -4.60
C ALA A 164 3.15 16.36 -4.78
N ARG A 165 3.69 17.56 -5.02
CA ARG A 165 2.88 18.76 -5.31
C ARG A 165 2.01 18.58 -6.56
N GLY A 166 2.57 18.04 -7.64
CA GLY A 166 1.81 17.79 -8.88
C GLY A 166 0.69 16.77 -8.67
N ILE A 167 0.99 15.68 -7.96
CA ILE A 167 0.00 14.68 -7.55
C ILE A 167 -1.13 15.33 -6.73
N ALA A 168 -0.79 16.12 -5.71
CA ALA A 168 -1.77 16.78 -4.84
C ALA A 168 -2.69 17.73 -5.64
N ILE A 169 -2.13 18.45 -6.61
CA ILE A 169 -2.86 19.35 -7.50
C ILE A 169 -3.79 18.57 -8.46
N GLU A 170 -3.32 17.47 -9.04
CA GLU A 170 -4.13 16.61 -9.92
C GLU A 170 -5.31 15.98 -9.16
N LEU A 171 -5.03 15.39 -7.99
CA LEU A 171 -6.04 14.73 -7.15
C LEU A 171 -6.98 15.68 -6.42
N ALA A 172 -6.65 16.98 -6.35
CA ALA A 172 -7.59 18.00 -5.89
C ALA A 172 -8.66 18.32 -6.95
N ARG A 173 -8.37 18.09 -8.24
CA ARG A 173 -9.29 18.36 -9.36
C ARG A 173 -10.07 17.14 -9.80
N THR A 174 -9.43 15.98 -9.81
CA THR A 174 -10.03 14.75 -10.32
C THR A 174 -9.72 13.61 -9.36
N PRO A 175 -10.74 12.98 -8.74
CA PRO A 175 -10.54 11.81 -7.90
C PRO A 175 -9.91 10.66 -8.69
N TRP A 176 -8.98 9.96 -8.04
CA TRP A 176 -8.44 8.70 -8.53
C TRP A 176 -9.36 7.57 -8.12
N VAL A 177 -10.02 6.99 -9.13
CA VAL A 177 -10.91 5.85 -8.94
C VAL A 177 -10.14 4.58 -9.27
N MET A 178 -10.10 3.67 -8.31
CA MET A 178 -9.44 2.38 -8.42
C MET A 178 -10.43 1.27 -8.10
N GLU A 179 -10.34 0.16 -8.81
CA GLU A 179 -10.96 -1.08 -8.37
C GLU A 179 -10.02 -1.71 -7.32
N LEU A 180 -10.58 -2.42 -6.35
CA LEU A 180 -9.87 -3.31 -5.42
C LEU A 180 -10.25 -4.76 -5.70
N MET A 181 -9.24 -5.62 -5.77
CA MET A 181 -9.36 -7.04 -6.10
C MET A 181 -8.63 -7.87 -5.07
N TRP A 182 -9.02 -9.13 -4.98
CA TRP A 182 -8.27 -10.15 -4.27
C TRP A 182 -7.92 -11.33 -5.18
N ALA A 183 -6.88 -12.07 -4.81
CA ALA A 183 -6.51 -13.34 -5.44
C ALA A 183 -5.78 -14.24 -4.46
N THR A 184 -5.87 -15.55 -4.65
CA THR A 184 -4.83 -16.46 -4.12
C THR A 184 -3.50 -16.22 -4.87
N PRO A 185 -2.34 -16.69 -4.38
CA PRO A 185 -1.04 -16.41 -4.97
C PRO A 185 -0.97 -16.69 -6.47
N THR A 186 -1.56 -17.79 -6.92
CA THR A 186 -1.60 -18.20 -8.34
C THR A 186 -2.97 -18.03 -8.99
N GLY A 187 -3.98 -17.62 -8.21
CA GLY A 187 -5.37 -17.52 -8.66
C GLY A 187 -5.67 -16.32 -9.55
N ARG A 188 -6.88 -16.34 -10.10
CA ARG A 188 -7.47 -15.21 -10.83
C ARG A 188 -7.83 -14.09 -9.87
N TRP A 189 -7.64 -12.85 -10.31
CA TRP A 189 -8.10 -11.67 -9.57
C TRP A 189 -9.62 -11.55 -9.63
N ARG A 190 -10.21 -11.22 -8.49
CA ARG A 190 -11.65 -11.05 -8.32
C ARG A 190 -11.90 -9.68 -7.69
N PRO A 191 -12.65 -8.78 -8.36
CA PRO A 191 -12.96 -7.48 -7.80
C PRO A 191 -13.92 -7.63 -6.61
N PHE A 192 -13.77 -6.75 -5.62
CA PHE A 192 -14.64 -6.75 -4.44
C PHE A 192 -15.07 -5.35 -3.99
N ALA A 193 -14.39 -4.29 -4.42
CA ALA A 193 -14.77 -2.92 -4.11
C ALA A 193 -14.21 -1.94 -5.15
N THR A 194 -14.73 -0.73 -5.14
CA THR A 194 -14.16 0.45 -5.80
C THR A 194 -13.76 1.45 -4.72
N VAL A 195 -12.58 2.06 -4.84
CA VAL A 195 -12.14 3.14 -3.97
C VAL A 195 -11.97 4.41 -4.79
N SER A 196 -12.51 5.52 -4.29
CA SER A 196 -12.33 6.86 -4.84
C SER A 196 -11.46 7.66 -3.90
N LEU A 197 -10.35 8.21 -4.39
CA LEU A 197 -9.37 8.94 -3.58
C LEU A 197 -9.14 10.33 -4.16
N ALA A 198 -9.25 11.34 -3.33
CA ALA A 198 -8.86 12.72 -3.66
C ALA A 198 -7.85 13.21 -2.63
N THR A 199 -7.20 14.34 -2.92
CA THR A 199 -6.32 14.97 -1.93
C THR A 199 -7.13 15.33 -0.69
N ALA A 200 -6.62 14.94 0.50
CA ALA A 200 -7.32 15.23 1.75
C ALA A 200 -7.46 16.75 1.96
N ARG A 201 -8.67 17.18 2.34
CA ARG A 201 -8.90 18.57 2.78
C ARG A 201 -8.52 18.66 4.26
N MET A 202 -7.30 19.12 4.54
CA MET A 202 -6.97 19.71 5.85
C MET A 202 -7.45 21.16 5.81
N GLY A 203 -8.21 21.58 6.82
CA GLY A 203 -8.87 22.88 6.84
C GLY A 203 -7.90 24.05 6.68
N GLU A 204 -8.00 24.74 5.54
CA GLU A 204 -7.63 26.15 5.35
C GLU A 204 -8.06 26.61 3.95
N ASP A 205 -8.56 27.84 3.86
CA ASP A 205 -9.22 28.43 2.69
C ASP A 205 -8.25 28.96 1.61
N ASP A 206 -6.95 28.68 1.70
CA ASP A 206 -5.96 29.05 0.67
C ASP A 206 -5.44 27.83 -0.13
N PRO A 207 -5.81 27.69 -1.42
CA PRO A 207 -5.43 26.55 -2.24
C PRO A 207 -3.93 26.45 -2.54
N ALA A 208 -3.16 27.54 -2.48
CA ALA A 208 -1.73 27.54 -2.80
C ALA A 208 -0.86 27.08 -1.62
N HIS A 209 -1.22 27.45 -0.39
CA HIS A 209 -0.54 27.02 0.84
C HIS A 209 -0.98 25.63 1.30
N ALA A 210 -2.23 25.24 1.03
CA ALA A 210 -2.72 23.93 1.43
C ALA A 210 -2.03 22.78 0.68
N ALA A 211 -1.50 22.98 -0.54
CA ALA A 211 -0.77 21.95 -1.29
C ALA A 211 0.52 21.50 -0.58
N ASP A 212 1.22 22.42 0.08
CA ASP A 212 2.45 22.11 0.82
C ASP A 212 2.13 21.50 2.21
N ALA A 213 0.97 21.82 2.82
CA ALA A 213 0.47 21.17 4.04
C ALA A 213 -0.10 19.75 3.81
N ARG A 214 -0.51 19.42 2.57
CA ARG A 214 -0.99 18.08 2.15
C ARG A 214 0.13 17.11 1.80
N VAL A 215 1.36 17.64 1.75
CA VAL A 215 2.59 16.88 1.67
C VAL A 215 3.01 16.53 3.10
N ASP A 216 3.13 15.23 3.35
CA ASP A 216 3.18 14.64 4.68
C ASP A 216 4.18 15.29 5.67
N SER A 217 3.67 15.56 6.88
CA SER A 217 4.42 15.77 8.13
C SER A 217 4.46 14.44 8.90
N PRO A 218 5.53 14.11 9.65
CA PRO A 218 5.91 12.76 10.11
C PRO A 218 4.92 11.95 11.00
N ASP A 219 3.70 12.43 11.23
CA ASP A 219 2.78 11.93 12.25
C ASP A 219 1.72 10.94 11.74
N VAL A 220 1.44 10.86 10.42
CA VAL A 220 0.48 9.87 9.87
C VAL A 220 1.16 8.55 9.50
N ARG A 221 1.25 7.65 10.48
CA ARG A 221 1.86 6.32 10.30
C ARG A 221 0.81 5.28 9.88
N PHE A 222 1.06 4.59 8.76
CA PHE A 222 0.31 3.43 8.31
C PHE A 222 1.12 2.15 8.56
N ASP A 223 0.54 1.14 9.20
CA ASP A 223 1.21 -0.13 9.48
C ASP A 223 0.25 -1.33 9.34
N PRO A 224 0.32 -2.09 8.24
CA PRO A 224 -0.60 -3.21 7.99
C PRO A 224 -0.21 -4.47 8.77
N VAL A 225 0.96 -4.48 9.44
CA VAL A 225 1.39 -5.60 10.27
C VAL A 225 0.88 -5.41 11.70
N LEU A 226 0.90 -4.17 12.19
CA LEU A 226 0.38 -3.81 13.51
C LEU A 226 -1.12 -3.51 13.50
N SER A 227 -1.69 -3.15 12.35
CA SER A 227 -3.10 -2.86 12.20
C SER A 227 -3.65 -3.51 10.93
N PRO A 228 -3.60 -4.85 10.77
CA PRO A 228 -4.21 -5.50 9.62
C PRO A 228 -5.74 -5.30 9.65
N PRO A 229 -6.40 -5.22 8.48
CA PRO A 229 -7.85 -5.07 8.43
C PRO A 229 -8.58 -6.32 8.95
N PRO A 230 -9.87 -6.21 9.34
CA PRO A 230 -10.59 -7.28 10.03
C PRO A 230 -10.58 -8.60 9.27
N GLY A 231 -10.26 -9.70 9.95
CA GLY A 231 -10.14 -11.03 9.35
C GLY A 231 -8.85 -11.28 8.57
N ALA A 232 -7.99 -10.27 8.38
CA ALA A 232 -6.68 -10.46 7.76
C ALA A 232 -5.62 -10.73 8.85
N GLN A 233 -4.92 -11.85 8.73
CA GLN A 233 -3.74 -12.13 9.54
C GLN A 233 -2.47 -11.93 8.72
N THR A 234 -1.33 -11.76 9.38
CA THR A 234 -0.02 -11.72 8.71
C THR A 234 0.79 -12.98 9.03
N TYR A 235 1.66 -13.38 8.11
CA TYR A 235 2.57 -14.51 8.34
C TYR A 235 3.77 -14.04 9.20
N GLY A 236 4.32 -14.91 10.05
CA GLY A 236 5.46 -14.53 10.90
C GLY A 236 6.69 -14.02 10.12
N TRP A 237 6.90 -14.55 8.90
CA TRP A 237 7.99 -14.12 8.03
C TRP A 237 7.81 -12.71 7.45
N THR A 238 6.58 -12.20 7.28
CA THR A 238 6.36 -10.85 6.73
C THR A 238 6.86 -9.79 7.70
N ARG A 239 6.65 -10.00 9.01
CA ARG A 239 7.20 -9.15 10.07
C ARG A 239 8.73 -9.17 10.04
N ALA A 240 9.34 -10.35 10.00
CA ALA A 240 10.81 -10.51 9.98
C ALA A 240 11.45 -9.82 8.77
N LEU A 241 10.79 -9.85 7.62
CA LEU A 241 11.29 -9.28 6.37
C LEU A 241 11.15 -7.74 6.31
N ARG A 242 10.17 -7.17 7.02
CA ARG A 242 9.96 -5.72 7.11
C ARG A 242 10.67 -5.07 8.29
N GLU A 243 10.96 -5.82 9.36
CA GLU A 243 11.55 -5.30 10.59
C GLU A 243 12.88 -4.54 10.39
N PRO A 244 13.80 -4.95 9.49
CA PRO A 244 15.02 -4.20 9.21
C PRO A 244 14.73 -2.80 8.64
N ALA A 245 13.74 -2.68 7.75
CA ALA A 245 13.33 -1.42 7.16
C ALA A 245 12.63 -0.51 8.20
N TYR A 246 11.76 -1.06 9.05
CA TYR A 246 11.10 -0.30 10.13
C TYR A 246 12.04 0.11 11.27
N ARG A 247 13.09 -0.67 11.58
CA ARG A 247 14.13 -0.27 12.55
C ARG A 247 14.96 0.91 12.03
N VAL A 248 15.19 0.94 10.72
CA VAL A 248 15.87 2.03 10.03
C VAL A 248 15.03 3.31 9.99
N ALA A 249 13.73 3.21 9.69
CA ALA A 249 12.81 4.35 9.63
C ALA A 249 12.52 4.99 11.01
N ARG A 250 12.78 4.27 12.11
CA ARG A 250 12.60 4.78 13.49
C ARG A 250 13.81 5.53 14.06
N ARG A 251 14.96 5.52 13.35
CA ARG A 251 16.23 6.11 13.83
C ARG A 251 16.67 7.35 13.04
N GLY A 252 15.86 7.81 12.11
CA GLY A 252 16.05 9.07 11.37
C GLY A 252 14.75 9.84 11.37
#